data_AF-H9WRG4-F1
#
_entry.id   AF-H9WRG4-F1
#
_cell.length_a   1.000
_cell.length_b   1.000
_cell.length_c   1.000
_cell.angle_alpha   90.00
_cell.angle_beta   90.00
_cell.angle_gamma   90.00
#
_symmetry.space_group_name_H-M   'P 1'
#
loop_
_entity.id
_entity.type
_entity.pdbx_description
1 polymer ?
#
loop_
_entity_poly.entity_id
_entity_poly.type
_entity_poly.pdbx_seq_one_letter_code
_entity_poly.pdbx_strand_id
1 'polypeptide(L)'
;QAAKTYLERKFETFPECSRDELILHGIISVREALAEGKLNGSNCSVAVVGIGEAFNILDPKMVQQIIDSLDDNKDEPPADVAPVEGEQGAVQDDTDQGVAPMET
;
A
#
# COMPACT_ATOMS: atom_id res chain seq x y z
N GLN A 1 -1.29 4.81 5.89
CA GLN A 1 0.13 4.39 5.72
C GLN A 1 0.24 2.95 5.24
N ALA A 2 -0.55 2.01 5.76
CA ALA A 2 -0.53 0.61 5.37
C ALA A 2 -0.66 0.33 3.85
N ALA A 3 -1.57 1.00 3.13
CA ALA A 3 -1.64 0.88 1.66
C ALA A 3 -0.30 1.20 0.97
N LYS A 4 0.37 2.28 1.37
CA LYS A 4 1.66 2.69 0.80
C LYS A 4 2.71 1.60 1.03
N THR A 5 2.80 1.08 2.25
CA THR A 5 3.72 -0.01 2.59
C THR A 5 3.43 -1.29 1.80
N TYR A 6 2.16 -1.64 1.58
CA TYR A 6 1.82 -2.79 0.74
C TYR A 6 2.28 -2.62 -0.70
N LEU A 7 1.99 -1.45 -1.30
CA LEU A 7 2.39 -1.13 -2.66
C LEU A 7 3.92 -1.10 -2.80
N GLU A 8 4.65 -0.54 -1.84
CA GLU A 8 6.12 -0.54 -1.79
C GLU A 8 6.72 -1.95 -1.73
N ARG A 9 5.98 -2.96 -1.25
CA ARG A 9 6.45 -4.35 -1.21
C ARG A 9 6.10 -5.16 -2.46
N LYS A 10 5.16 -4.67 -3.27
CA LYS A 10 4.62 -5.39 -4.44
C LYS A 10 4.82 -4.67 -5.77
N PHE A 11 5.32 -3.43 -5.77
CA PHE A 11 5.47 -2.65 -7.01
C PHE A 11 6.39 -3.31 -8.04
N GLU A 12 7.39 -4.08 -7.61
CA GLU A 12 8.31 -4.79 -8.51
C GLU A 12 7.63 -5.90 -9.31
N THR A 13 6.53 -6.48 -8.81
CA THR A 13 5.80 -7.56 -9.49
C THR A 13 4.75 -7.02 -10.47
N PHE A 14 4.35 -5.75 -10.35
CA PHE A 14 3.31 -5.15 -11.20
C PHE A 14 3.58 -5.19 -12.71
N PRO A 15 4.82 -5.09 -13.21
CA PRO A 15 5.09 -5.22 -14.65
C PRO A 15 4.78 -6.63 -15.20
N GLU A 16 4.85 -7.64 -14.35
CA GLU A 16 4.59 -9.05 -14.71
C GLU A 16 3.14 -9.46 -14.42
N CYS A 17 2.42 -8.67 -13.61
CA CYS A 17 1.03 -8.91 -13.25
C CYS A 17 0.09 -8.71 -14.44
N SER A 18 -0.90 -9.60 -14.51
CA SER A 18 -2.06 -9.44 -15.38
C SER A 18 -2.99 -8.33 -14.89
N ARG A 19 -3.90 -7.88 -15.76
CA ARG A 19 -4.94 -6.89 -15.42
C ARG A 19 -5.69 -7.26 -14.13
N ASP A 20 -6.12 -8.52 -14.01
CA ASP A 20 -6.88 -9.01 -12.85
C ASP A 20 -6.03 -9.02 -11.57
N GLU A 21 -4.74 -9.34 -11.66
CA GLU A 21 -3.80 -9.32 -10.54
C GLU A 21 -3.53 -7.88 -10.07
N LEU A 22 -3.42 -6.92 -10.99
CA LEU A 22 -3.29 -5.51 -10.65
C LEU A 22 -4.52 -4.98 -9.92
N ILE A 23 -5.72 -5.36 -10.36
CA ILE A 23 -6.99 -5.03 -9.69
C ILE A 23 -6.99 -5.61 -8.26
N LEU A 24 -6.56 -6.87 -8.13
CA LEU A 24 -6.47 -7.57 -6.85
C LEU A 24 -5.49 -6.87 -5.90
N HIS A 25 -4.28 -6.53 -6.35
CA HIS A 25 -3.31 -5.77 -5.56
C HIS A 25 -3.85 -4.39 -5.13
N GLY A 26 -4.60 -3.72 -6.00
CA GLY A 26 -5.30 -2.48 -5.69
C GLY A 26 -6.28 -2.66 -4.53
N ILE A 27 -7.16 -3.66 -4.61
CA ILE A 27 -8.16 -3.96 -3.56
C ILE A 27 -7.50 -4.34 -2.24
N ILE A 28 -6.44 -5.17 -2.26
CA ILE A 28 -5.69 -5.51 -1.04
C ILE A 28 -5.09 -4.25 -0.41
N SER A 29 -4.45 -3.39 -1.21
CA SER A 29 -3.84 -2.16 -0.67
C SER A 29 -4.85 -1.28 0.07
N VAL A 30 -6.07 -1.15 -0.47
CA VAL A 30 -7.15 -0.37 0.16
C VAL A 30 -7.66 -1.07 1.41
N ARG A 31 -7.78 -2.40 1.40
CA ARG A 31 -8.15 -3.20 2.58
C ARG A 31 -7.16 -2.98 3.72
N GLU A 32 -5.86 -3.02 3.44
CA GLU A 32 -4.81 -2.78 4.45
C GLU A 32 -4.85 -1.35 4.99
N ALA A 33 -5.25 -0.36 4.17
CA ALA A 33 -5.45 1.01 4.63
C ALA A 33 -6.70 1.22 5.49
N LEU A 34 -7.64 0.27 5.52
CA LEU A 34 -8.85 0.37 6.31
C LEU A 34 -8.53 0.03 7.77
N ALA A 35 -8.54 1.04 8.65
CA ALA A 35 -8.21 0.86 10.06
C ALA A 35 -9.24 0.01 10.82
N GLU A 36 -10.52 0.17 10.49
CA GLU A 36 -11.64 -0.56 11.09
C GLU A 36 -12.72 -0.83 10.04
N GLY A 37 -13.25 -2.07 10.02
CA GLY A 37 -14.34 -2.48 9.13
C GLY A 37 -13.93 -3.49 8.05
N LYS A 38 -14.89 -3.86 7.20
CA LYS A 38 -14.67 -4.73 6.03
C LYS A 38 -14.92 -3.96 4.73
N LEU A 39 -14.06 -4.18 3.75
CA LEU A 39 -14.29 -3.73 2.39
C LEU A 39 -15.46 -4.52 1.78
N ASN A 40 -16.33 -3.86 1.02
CA ASN A 40 -17.46 -4.45 0.32
C ASN A 40 -17.70 -3.70 -1.01
N GLY A 41 -18.41 -4.30 -1.96
CA GLY A 41 -18.72 -3.70 -3.26
C GLY A 41 -19.48 -2.37 -3.19
N SER A 42 -20.10 -2.05 -2.05
CA SER A 42 -20.78 -0.76 -1.83
C SER A 42 -19.86 0.35 -1.30
N ASN A 43 -18.72 0.01 -0.68
CA ASN A 43 -17.78 0.99 -0.12
C ASN A 43 -16.46 1.07 -0.90
N CYS A 44 -16.28 0.20 -1.89
CA CYS A 44 -15.13 0.18 -2.78
C CYS A 44 -15.60 0.26 -4.23
N SER A 45 -15.18 1.30 -4.93
CA SER A 45 -15.28 1.40 -6.39
C SER A 45 -13.89 1.29 -7.00
N VAL A 46 -13.78 0.45 -8.03
CA VAL A 46 -12.55 0.25 -8.78
C VAL A 46 -12.80 0.65 -10.22
N ALA A 47 -11.87 1.38 -10.80
CA ALA A 47 -11.90 1.73 -12.21
C ALA A 47 -10.55 1.40 -12.84
N VAL A 48 -10.59 0.91 -14.07
CA VAL A 48 -9.40 0.52 -14.84
C VAL A 48 -9.31 1.39 -16.08
N VAL A 49 -8.09 1.79 -16.43
CA VAL A 49 -7.77 2.58 -17.62
C VAL A 49 -6.38 2.20 -18.09
N GLY A 50 -6.14 2.19 -19.39
CA GLY A 50 -4.85 1.80 -19.93
C GLY A 50 -4.70 2.05 -21.43
N ILE A 51 -3.56 1.63 -21.99
CA ILE A 51 -3.31 1.70 -23.42
C ILE A 51 -4.24 0.70 -24.11
N GLY A 52 -5.15 1.20 -24.94
CA GLY A 52 -6.18 0.37 -25.60
C GLY A 52 -7.40 0.09 -24.74
N GLU A 53 -7.48 0.64 -23.52
CA GLU A 53 -8.64 0.50 -22.64
C GLU A 53 -9.11 1.85 -22.12
N ALA A 54 -10.32 2.25 -22.53
CA ALA A 54 -10.98 3.43 -22.00
C ALA A 54 -11.30 3.25 -20.50
N PHE A 55 -11.39 4.36 -19.78
CA PHE A 55 -11.76 4.36 -18.37
C PHE A 55 -13.08 3.61 -18.14
N ASN A 56 -13.00 2.47 -17.47
CA ASN A 56 -14.13 1.60 -17.20
C ASN A 56 -14.23 1.33 -15.70
N ILE A 57 -15.40 1.63 -15.14
CA ILE A 57 -15.71 1.35 -13.74
C ILE A 57 -16.17 -0.10 -13.63
N LEU A 58 -15.58 -0.86 -12.71
CA LEU A 58 -15.98 -2.24 -12.46
C LEU A 58 -17.33 -2.29 -11.74
N ASP A 59 -18.12 -3.30 -12.07
CA ASP A 59 -19.41 -3.50 -11.43
C ASP A 59 -19.21 -3.83 -9.93
N PRO A 60 -19.98 -3.23 -9.01
CA PRO A 60 -19.84 -3.46 -7.57
C PRO A 60 -20.00 -4.94 -7.20
N LYS A 61 -20.76 -5.73 -7.97
CA LYS A 61 -20.87 -7.18 -7.75
C LYS A 61 -19.57 -7.91 -8.04
N MET A 62 -18.85 -7.50 -9.10
CA MET A 62 -17.57 -8.07 -9.46
C MET A 62 -16.51 -7.73 -8.40
N VAL A 63 -16.51 -6.48 -7.94
CA VAL A 63 -15.64 -6.04 -6.84
C VAL A 63 -15.90 -6.86 -5.57
N GLN A 64 -17.17 -7.11 -5.22
CA GLN A 64 -17.51 -7.97 -4.09
C GLN A 64 -16.98 -9.40 -4.25
N GLN A 65 -17.12 -10.01 -5.44
CA GLN A 65 -16.61 -11.36 -5.71
C GLN A 65 -15.09 -11.46 -5.52
N ILE A 66 -14.35 -10.42 -5.93
CA ILE A 66 -12.88 -10.37 -5.76
C ILE A 66 -12.54 -10.23 -4.27
N ILE A 67 -13.27 -9.40 -3.53
CA ILE A 67 -13.09 -9.23 -2.07
C ILE A 67 -13.37 -10.54 -1.33
N ASP A 68 -14.46 -11.24 -1.63
CA ASP A 68 -14.78 -12.55 -1.04
C ASP A 68 -13.67 -13.56 -1.34
N SER A 69 -13.24 -13.66 -2.60
CA SER A 69 -12.14 -14.55 -3.01
C SER A 69 -10.82 -14.26 -2.26
N LEU A 70 -10.58 -13.01 -1.87
CA LEU A 70 -9.43 -12.58 -1.08
C LEU A 70 -9.55 -12.89 0.42
N ASP A 71 -10.77 -12.96 0.96
CA ASP A 71 -10.98 -13.36 2.36
C ASP A 71 -10.90 -14.88 2.50
N ASP A 72 -11.32 -15.63 1.49
CA ASP A 72 -11.16 -17.09 1.41
C ASP A 72 -9.69 -17.53 1.19
N ASN A 73 -8.89 -16.77 0.43
CA ASN A 73 -7.45 -17.04 0.20
C ASN A 73 -6.52 -16.54 1.31
N LYS A 74 -7.00 -16.36 2.55
CA LYS A 74 -6.22 -15.85 3.68
C LYS A 74 -5.02 -16.71 4.12
N ASP A 75 -4.77 -17.85 3.49
CA ASP A 75 -3.81 -18.87 3.94
C ASP A 75 -2.48 -18.93 3.15
N GLU A 76 -2.24 -18.07 2.16
CA GLU A 76 -0.91 -17.97 1.55
C GLU A 76 -0.15 -16.74 2.09
N PRO A 77 0.80 -16.93 3.03
CA PRO A 77 1.78 -15.91 3.32
C PRO A 77 2.67 -15.78 2.09
N PRO A 78 2.70 -14.64 1.36
CA PRO A 78 3.74 -14.48 0.38
C PRO A 78 5.05 -14.38 1.16
N ALA A 79 5.84 -15.44 1.00
CA ALA A 79 7.16 -15.64 1.53
C ALA A 79 7.99 -14.35 1.49
N ASP A 80 8.65 -14.09 2.61
CA ASP A 80 10.01 -13.60 2.71
C ASP A 80 10.55 -12.83 1.49
N VAL A 81 10.46 -11.50 1.54
CA VAL A 81 11.61 -10.70 1.11
C VAL A 81 12.00 -9.86 2.31
N ALA A 82 13.25 -10.07 2.71
CA ALA A 82 13.93 -9.55 3.90
C ALA A 82 13.65 -8.07 4.19
N PRO A 83 13.80 -7.64 5.46
CA PRO A 83 13.84 -6.21 5.78
C PRO A 83 15.04 -5.60 5.05
N VAL A 84 14.79 -4.81 4.00
CA VAL A 84 15.76 -3.82 3.56
C VAL A 84 15.77 -2.71 4.59
N GLU A 85 16.62 -2.91 5.60
CA GLU A 85 17.17 -1.86 6.42
C GLU A 85 17.78 -0.82 5.47
N GLY A 86 17.27 0.41 5.55
CA GLY A 86 17.60 1.49 4.64
C GLY A 86 17.52 2.83 5.35
N GLU A 87 18.59 3.11 6.09
CA GLU A 87 19.17 4.43 6.34
C GLU A 87 18.28 5.53 6.97
N GLN A 88 18.27 5.58 8.31
CA GLN A 88 18.27 6.86 9.02
C GLN A 88 19.70 7.12 9.53
N GLY A 89 20.57 7.50 8.60
CA GLY A 89 21.90 8.03 8.89
C GLY A 89 22.02 9.45 8.35
N ALA A 90 21.76 10.46 9.19
CA ALA A 90 22.32 11.80 9.02
C ALA A 90 22.19 12.60 10.33
N VAL A 91 23.21 12.44 11.16
CA VAL A 91 23.92 13.48 11.93
C VAL A 91 23.11 14.43 12.82
N GLN A 92 23.15 14.12 14.12
CA GLN A 92 22.96 15.10 15.18
C GLN A 92 24.23 15.96 15.26
N ASP A 93 24.14 17.21 14.78
CA ASP A 93 25.15 18.25 15.01
C ASP A 93 25.06 18.69 16.47
N ASP A 94 25.94 18.12 17.29
CA ASP A 94 26.29 18.65 18.59
C ASP A 94 27.55 19.50 18.38
N THR A 95 27.34 20.82 18.30
CA THR A 95 28.43 21.77 18.50
C THR A 95 28.14 22.61 19.74
N ASP A 96 28.71 22.14 20.83
CA ASP A 96 29.02 22.81 22.09
C ASP A 96 29.60 24.24 21.91
N GLN A 97 29.26 25.13 22.86
CA GLN A 97 30.05 26.24 23.44
C GLN A 97 29.46 27.66 23.42
N GLY A 98 29.04 28.09 24.61
CA GLY A 98 29.65 29.25 25.26
C GLY A 98 28.99 30.61 25.04
N VAL A 99 28.00 30.95 25.87
CA VAL A 99 27.75 32.35 26.27
C VAL A 99 27.85 32.48 27.79
N ALA A 100 28.96 33.07 28.23
CA ALA A 100 29.29 33.39 29.62
C ALA A 100 28.52 34.66 30.09
N PRO A 101 28.57 35.01 31.40
CA PRO A 101 27.58 35.82 32.12
C PRO A 101 27.83 37.33 32.00
N MET A 102 26.80 38.19 32.09
CA MET A 102 26.94 39.60 32.50
C MET A 102 25.67 40.15 33.17
N GLU A 103 25.93 41.08 34.09
CA GLU A 103 25.13 41.60 35.20
C GLU A 103 23.83 42.35 34.84
N THR A 104 22.84 42.32 35.75
CA THR A 104 22.10 43.49 36.29
C THR A 104 21.40 43.09 37.59
#